data_AF-A0A7C3XJ44-F1
#
_entry.id   AF-A0A7C3XJ44-F1
#
_cell.length_a   1.000
_cell.length_b   1.000
_cell.length_c   1.000
_cell.angle_alpha   90.00
_cell.angle_beta   90.00
_cell.angle_gamma   90.00
#
_symmetry.space_group_name_H-M   'P 1'
#
loop_
_entity.id
_entity.type
_entity.pdbx_description
1 polymer ?
#
loop_
_entity_poly.entity_id
_entity_poly.type
_entity_poly.pdbx_seq_one_letter_code
_entity_poly.pdbx_strand_id
1 'polypeptide(L)'
;MVFCSRCGKEATEKQLYCTECGTKLVFGETVQERSEKEELRKKYEGARAMHDSLLRQYESLKREYEHVASERNNLSTTLKDKEEAVMKLAESNRVLEEDVKKLEAVLKEKDEQIGKISQQLQAIQSRESEINKSYQDLLKEKETLKQVLEEDKKLREEYSRIQKMYEEDKKIIQSQKDIVSKYKEVSKERDDYEKEVKELRKELEEAKKLTKIAKAYESLQKEYDALNKTHRETLEEMSRLKVELEKTKGMYEEENRKYASLEDENRALLENYEELNKDNRSMKMELDSLRPEVESLRQKIKDMESRIATTTQKLKESEEQNRELLMKNLELNSSYRKLLEGVKQAIQEHQEAQNPIEEEGKQAKESGREKEFKGLRALIRRKSESDE
;
A
#
# COMPACT_ATOMS: atom_id res chain seq x y z
N MET A 1 37.95 -242.30 -79.74
CA MET A 1 36.98 -242.42 -80.85
C MET A 1 35.85 -241.44 -80.61
N VAL A 2 35.49 -240.61 -81.60
CA VAL A 2 34.40 -239.63 -81.49
C VAL A 2 33.45 -239.88 -82.65
N PHE A 3 32.17 -240.14 -82.34
CA PHE A 3 31.13 -240.35 -83.33
C PHE A 3 30.43 -239.03 -83.64
N CYS A 4 30.19 -238.74 -84.92
CA CYS A 4 29.35 -237.61 -85.29
C CYS A 4 27.88 -237.92 -84.98
N SER A 5 27.28 -237.15 -84.06
CA SER A 5 25.89 -237.29 -83.60
C SER A 5 24.81 -237.08 -84.68
N ARG A 6 25.20 -236.82 -85.94
CA ARG A 6 24.29 -236.57 -87.06
C ARG A 6 24.49 -237.48 -88.28
N CYS A 7 25.62 -238.18 -88.40
CA CYS A 7 25.90 -239.06 -89.56
C CYS A 7 26.63 -240.38 -89.23
N GLY A 8 26.93 -240.68 -87.95
CA GLY A 8 27.30 -242.03 -87.48
C GLY A 8 28.68 -242.56 -87.89
N LYS A 9 29.39 -241.93 -88.84
CA LYS A 9 30.77 -242.30 -89.20
C LYS A 9 31.76 -241.89 -88.11
N GLU A 10 32.82 -242.69 -87.97
CA GLU A 10 33.97 -242.38 -87.12
C GLU A 10 34.84 -241.28 -87.75
N ALA A 11 35.28 -240.32 -86.94
CA ALA A 11 36.28 -239.33 -87.33
C ALA A 11 37.64 -239.67 -86.70
N THR A 12 38.68 -239.75 -87.53
CA THR A 12 40.08 -239.84 -87.09
C THR A 12 40.58 -238.50 -86.56
N GLU A 13 41.71 -238.51 -85.86
CA GLU A 13 42.20 -237.36 -85.11
C GLU A 13 42.48 -236.12 -85.99
N LYS A 14 42.16 -234.93 -85.45
CA LYS A 14 42.51 -233.58 -85.98
C LYS A 14 41.66 -233.01 -87.12
N GLN A 15 40.32 -233.15 -87.08
CA GLN A 15 39.42 -232.25 -87.83
C GLN A 15 38.37 -231.59 -86.93
N LEU A 16 38.28 -230.24 -87.00
CA LEU A 16 37.42 -229.40 -86.15
C LEU A 16 36.01 -229.17 -86.72
N TYR A 17 35.73 -229.66 -87.93
CA TYR A 17 34.49 -229.49 -88.68
C TYR A 17 34.11 -230.80 -89.36
N CYS A 18 32.83 -231.17 -89.30
CA CYS A 18 32.27 -232.30 -90.04
C CYS A 18 32.29 -232.02 -91.56
N THR A 19 33.02 -232.81 -92.35
CA THR A 19 33.18 -232.58 -93.80
C THR A 19 31.89 -232.75 -94.61
N GLU A 20 30.99 -233.65 -94.21
CA GLU A 20 29.65 -233.81 -94.83
C GLU A 20 28.58 -232.88 -94.22
N CYS A 21 28.79 -232.32 -93.02
CA CYS A 21 27.71 -231.73 -92.22
C CYS A 21 28.03 -230.41 -91.48
N GLY A 22 29.16 -229.77 -91.77
CA GLY A 22 29.53 -228.39 -91.39
C GLY A 22 29.64 -228.08 -89.89
N THR A 23 29.29 -229.04 -89.02
CA THR A 23 29.10 -228.81 -87.58
C THR A 23 30.46 -228.79 -86.88
N LYS A 24 30.66 -227.79 -86.00
CA LYS A 24 31.92 -227.48 -85.32
C LYS A 24 31.97 -228.09 -83.92
N LEU A 25 33.11 -228.67 -83.54
CA LEU A 25 33.31 -229.29 -82.23
C LEU A 25 34.06 -228.36 -81.24
N VAL A 26 33.85 -228.59 -79.94
CA VAL A 26 34.31 -227.71 -78.83
C VAL A 26 35.09 -228.54 -77.80
N PHE A 27 36.12 -227.94 -77.21
CA PHE A 27 36.87 -228.47 -76.06
C PHE A 27 36.77 -227.49 -74.87
N GLY A 28 36.99 -227.98 -73.64
CA GLY A 28 36.75 -227.23 -72.40
C GLY A 28 38.01 -226.87 -71.60
N GLU A 29 37.85 -225.90 -70.70
CA GLU A 29 38.87 -225.34 -69.81
C GLU A 29 38.66 -225.79 -68.35
N THR A 30 39.67 -225.60 -67.48
CA THR A 30 39.69 -226.21 -66.13
C THR A 30 39.28 -225.25 -65.00
N VAL A 31 39.01 -225.81 -63.81
CA VAL A 31 38.39 -225.08 -62.68
C VAL A 31 39.31 -223.99 -62.09
N GLN A 32 40.63 -224.15 -62.21
CA GLN A 32 41.62 -223.35 -61.48
C GLN A 32 41.80 -221.93 -62.03
N GLU A 33 41.45 -221.68 -63.30
CA GLU A 33 41.61 -220.37 -63.96
C GLU A 33 40.47 -219.38 -63.64
N ARG A 34 39.39 -219.84 -62.97
CA ARG A 34 38.24 -218.98 -62.65
C ARG A 34 38.46 -218.08 -61.44
N SER A 35 39.18 -218.53 -60.42
CA SER A 35 39.37 -217.77 -59.16
C SER A 35 40.23 -216.51 -59.35
N GLU A 36 41.30 -216.58 -60.14
CA GLU A 36 42.19 -215.43 -60.38
C GLU A 36 41.48 -214.31 -61.15
N LYS A 37 40.61 -214.69 -62.09
CA LYS A 37 39.81 -213.77 -62.93
C LYS A 37 38.78 -212.98 -62.10
N GLU A 38 38.21 -213.61 -61.07
CA GLU A 38 37.26 -212.99 -60.14
C GLU A 38 37.96 -211.98 -59.21
N GLU A 39 39.18 -212.28 -58.74
CA GLU A 39 39.91 -211.42 -57.80
C GLU A 39 40.47 -210.15 -58.47
N LEU A 40 40.98 -210.28 -59.70
CA LEU A 40 41.40 -209.14 -60.52
C LEU A 40 40.25 -208.15 -60.77
N ARG A 41 39.02 -208.65 -60.93
CA ARG A 41 37.83 -207.83 -61.16
C ARG A 41 37.51 -206.94 -59.96
N LYS A 42 37.54 -207.48 -58.74
CA LYS A 42 37.34 -206.72 -57.50
C LYS A 42 38.39 -205.62 -57.30
N LYS A 43 39.66 -205.90 -57.63
CA LYS A 43 40.75 -204.90 -57.58
C LYS A 43 40.49 -203.73 -58.55
N TYR A 44 39.99 -204.03 -59.75
CA TYR A 44 39.67 -203.00 -60.75
C TYR A 44 38.45 -202.15 -60.35
N GLU A 45 37.40 -202.76 -59.80
CA GLU A 45 36.21 -202.06 -59.31
C GLU A 45 36.52 -201.15 -58.09
N GLY A 46 37.37 -201.61 -57.17
CA GLY A 46 37.85 -200.78 -56.04
C GLY A 46 38.68 -199.58 -56.47
N ALA A 47 39.59 -199.74 -57.43
CA ALA A 47 40.37 -198.64 -57.98
C ALA A 47 39.50 -197.59 -58.68
N ARG A 48 38.45 -198.03 -59.42
CA ARG A 48 37.48 -197.15 -60.05
C ARG A 48 36.66 -196.34 -59.04
N ALA A 49 36.24 -196.96 -57.94
CA ALA A 49 35.54 -196.26 -56.86
C ALA A 49 36.40 -195.17 -56.19
N MET A 50 37.71 -195.40 -56.03
CA MET A 50 38.63 -194.36 -55.55
C MET A 50 38.78 -193.21 -56.55
N HIS A 51 38.94 -193.52 -57.85
CA HIS A 51 39.01 -192.51 -58.92
C HIS A 51 37.76 -191.62 -58.93
N ASP A 52 36.57 -192.22 -58.90
CA ASP A 52 35.31 -191.48 -58.96
C ASP A 52 35.02 -190.68 -57.67
N SER A 53 35.62 -191.07 -56.54
CA SER A 53 35.61 -190.30 -55.29
C SER A 53 36.55 -189.09 -55.35
N LEU A 54 37.80 -189.28 -55.81
CA LEU A 54 38.77 -188.21 -56.02
C LEU A 54 38.30 -187.18 -57.05
N LEU A 55 37.62 -187.62 -58.11
CA LEU A 55 37.04 -186.74 -59.12
C LEU A 55 35.95 -185.84 -58.50
N ARG A 56 35.08 -186.37 -57.62
CA ARG A 56 34.09 -185.56 -56.87
C ARG A 56 34.75 -184.58 -55.90
N GLN A 57 35.83 -184.97 -55.23
CA GLN A 57 36.58 -184.06 -54.36
C GLN A 57 37.22 -182.92 -55.16
N TYR A 58 37.83 -183.23 -56.32
CA TYR A 58 38.37 -182.23 -57.24
C TYR A 58 37.27 -181.28 -57.77
N GLU A 59 36.10 -181.80 -58.12
CA GLU A 59 34.96 -180.98 -58.52
C GLU A 59 34.41 -180.09 -57.38
N SER A 60 34.36 -180.58 -56.14
CA SER A 60 33.94 -179.76 -54.98
C SER A 60 34.94 -178.64 -54.75
N LEU A 61 36.23 -178.97 -54.64
CA LEU A 61 37.30 -178.01 -54.39
C LEU A 61 37.43 -176.98 -55.52
N LYS A 62 37.13 -177.38 -56.77
CA LYS A 62 37.02 -176.46 -57.91
C LYS A 62 35.86 -175.48 -57.74
N ARG A 63 34.66 -175.94 -57.36
CA ARG A 63 33.50 -175.06 -57.09
C ARG A 63 33.77 -174.13 -55.91
N GLU A 64 34.44 -174.61 -54.88
CA GLU A 64 34.88 -173.80 -53.73
C GLU A 64 35.89 -172.73 -54.15
N TYR A 65 36.87 -173.07 -55.00
CA TYR A 65 37.80 -172.09 -55.59
C TYR A 65 37.08 -171.07 -56.49
N GLU A 66 36.16 -171.51 -57.35
CA GLU A 66 35.35 -170.63 -58.20
C GLU A 66 34.45 -169.70 -57.36
N HIS A 67 33.90 -170.20 -56.24
CA HIS A 67 33.12 -169.41 -55.30
C HIS A 67 34.00 -168.38 -54.58
N VAL A 68 35.13 -168.78 -53.97
CA VAL A 68 36.07 -167.85 -53.30
C VAL A 68 36.66 -166.84 -54.29
N ALA A 69 36.90 -167.22 -55.56
CA ALA A 69 37.30 -166.29 -56.61
C ALA A 69 36.19 -165.28 -56.92
N SER A 70 34.92 -165.71 -56.96
CA SER A 70 33.77 -164.81 -57.11
C SER A 70 33.61 -163.87 -55.92
N GLU A 71 33.75 -164.35 -54.68
CA GLU A 71 33.69 -163.55 -53.47
C GLU A 71 34.82 -162.53 -53.40
N ARG A 72 36.07 -162.95 -53.71
CA ARG A 72 37.22 -162.04 -53.81
C ARG A 72 37.00 -160.95 -54.86
N ASN A 73 36.37 -161.28 -55.98
CA ASN A 73 36.05 -160.30 -57.02
C ASN A 73 34.95 -159.33 -56.56
N ASN A 74 33.88 -159.83 -55.91
CA ASN A 74 32.80 -159.02 -55.33
C ASN A 74 33.30 -158.11 -54.19
N LEU A 75 34.21 -158.61 -53.35
CA LEU A 75 34.90 -157.83 -52.33
C LEU A 75 35.82 -156.78 -52.97
N SER A 76 36.50 -157.09 -54.09
CA SER A 76 37.31 -156.13 -54.81
C SER A 76 36.49 -155.03 -55.51
N THR A 77 35.29 -155.31 -56.00
CA THR A 77 34.38 -154.27 -56.52
C THR A 77 33.81 -153.43 -55.39
N THR A 78 33.28 -154.05 -54.32
CA THR A 78 32.75 -153.29 -53.18
C THR A 78 33.81 -152.48 -52.45
N LEU A 79 35.07 -152.92 -52.41
CA LEU A 79 36.18 -152.10 -51.92
C LEU A 79 36.34 -150.83 -52.76
N LYS A 80 36.38 -150.95 -54.09
CA LYS A 80 36.46 -149.78 -55.00
C LYS A 80 35.25 -148.86 -54.87
N ASP A 81 34.04 -149.40 -54.75
CA ASP A 81 32.82 -148.61 -54.53
C ASP A 81 32.92 -147.79 -53.22
N LYS A 82 33.56 -148.34 -52.18
CA LYS A 82 33.81 -147.65 -50.91
C LYS A 82 34.98 -146.66 -51.00
N GLU A 83 36.05 -146.99 -51.71
CA GLU A 83 37.17 -146.06 -51.97
C GLU A 83 36.69 -144.84 -52.76
N GLU A 84 35.88 -145.02 -53.79
CA GLU A 84 35.21 -143.93 -54.52
C GLU A 84 34.29 -143.12 -53.62
N ALA A 85 33.47 -143.77 -52.77
CA ALA A 85 32.59 -143.07 -51.84
C ALA A 85 33.38 -142.24 -50.81
N VAL A 86 34.51 -142.76 -50.32
CA VAL A 86 35.42 -142.04 -49.41
C VAL A 86 36.06 -140.85 -50.12
N MET A 87 36.51 -140.97 -51.38
CA MET A 87 37.04 -139.82 -52.13
C MET A 87 35.96 -138.76 -52.40
N LYS A 88 34.72 -139.16 -52.72
CA LYS A 88 33.58 -138.25 -52.90
C LYS A 88 33.23 -137.52 -51.58
N LEU A 89 33.28 -138.21 -50.44
CA LEU A 89 33.11 -137.60 -49.12
C LEU A 89 34.28 -136.68 -48.72
N ALA A 90 35.52 -137.04 -49.06
CA ALA A 90 36.70 -136.22 -48.79
C ALA A 90 36.64 -134.88 -49.55
N GLU A 91 36.28 -134.91 -50.85
CA GLU A 91 36.10 -133.68 -51.63
C GLU A 91 34.89 -132.87 -51.14
N SER A 92 33.78 -133.53 -50.76
CA SER A 92 32.64 -132.86 -50.13
C SER A 92 33.04 -132.14 -48.84
N ASN A 93 33.85 -132.76 -47.99
CA ASN A 93 34.37 -132.11 -46.77
C ASN A 93 35.32 -130.96 -47.12
N ARG A 94 36.16 -131.11 -48.15
CA ARG A 94 37.08 -130.05 -48.62
C ARG A 94 36.31 -128.80 -49.09
N VAL A 95 35.20 -128.98 -49.83
CA VAL A 95 34.30 -127.91 -50.24
C VAL A 95 33.59 -127.28 -49.04
N LEU A 96 33.07 -128.08 -48.11
CA LEU A 96 32.44 -127.56 -46.88
C LEU A 96 33.42 -126.76 -46.02
N GLU A 97 34.68 -127.17 -45.91
CA GLU A 97 35.72 -126.41 -45.24
C GLU A 97 36.02 -125.06 -45.92
N GLU A 98 36.03 -125.01 -47.26
CA GLU A 98 36.16 -123.75 -47.99
C GLU A 98 34.95 -122.84 -47.78
N ASP A 99 33.73 -123.39 -47.76
CA ASP A 99 32.50 -122.62 -47.56
C ASP A 99 32.37 -122.11 -46.12
N VAL A 100 32.79 -122.87 -45.11
CA VAL A 100 32.94 -122.38 -43.73
C VAL A 100 33.91 -121.20 -43.68
N LYS A 101 35.09 -121.29 -44.32
CA LYS A 101 36.06 -120.19 -44.37
C LYS A 101 35.51 -118.94 -45.07
N LYS A 102 34.68 -119.11 -46.13
CA LYS A 102 33.96 -118.00 -46.79
C LYS A 102 32.92 -117.37 -45.85
N LEU A 103 32.13 -118.19 -45.14
CA LEU A 103 31.12 -117.71 -44.18
C LEU A 103 31.75 -117.00 -42.98
N GLU A 104 32.87 -117.49 -42.44
CA GLU A 104 33.65 -116.80 -41.39
C GLU A 104 34.18 -115.43 -41.84
N ALA A 105 34.63 -115.31 -43.09
CA ALA A 105 35.06 -114.04 -43.65
C ALA A 105 33.89 -113.05 -43.81
N VAL A 106 32.74 -113.53 -44.32
CA VAL A 106 31.52 -112.72 -44.43
C VAL A 106 31.02 -112.29 -43.04
N LEU A 107 31.03 -113.17 -42.04
CA LEU A 107 30.65 -112.83 -40.66
C LEU A 107 31.53 -111.69 -40.10
N LYS A 108 32.87 -111.79 -40.24
CA LYS A 108 33.80 -110.72 -39.83
C LYS A 108 33.52 -109.39 -40.54
N GLU A 109 33.22 -109.42 -41.85
CA GLU A 109 32.84 -108.22 -42.60
C GLU A 109 31.51 -107.61 -42.07
N LYS A 110 30.53 -108.45 -41.71
CA LYS A 110 29.26 -107.98 -41.13
C LYS A 110 29.42 -107.47 -39.70
N ASP A 111 30.24 -108.10 -38.86
CA ASP A 111 30.56 -107.61 -37.52
C ASP A 111 31.25 -106.25 -37.57
N GLU A 112 32.20 -106.06 -38.50
CA GLU A 112 32.80 -104.76 -38.77
C GLU A 112 31.78 -103.71 -39.22
N GLN A 113 30.82 -104.08 -40.08
CA GLN A 113 29.75 -103.18 -40.53
C GLN A 113 28.79 -102.83 -39.39
N ILE A 114 28.40 -103.79 -38.56
CA ILE A 114 27.59 -103.58 -37.36
C ILE A 114 28.32 -102.66 -36.37
N GLY A 115 29.63 -102.83 -36.18
CA GLY A 115 30.45 -101.93 -35.36
C GLY A 115 30.47 -100.49 -35.89
N LYS A 116 30.69 -100.31 -37.20
CA LYS A 116 30.68 -98.99 -37.86
C LYS A 116 29.29 -98.32 -37.77
N ILE A 117 28.22 -99.07 -37.99
CA ILE A 117 26.83 -98.57 -37.86
C ILE A 117 26.50 -98.21 -36.40
N SER A 118 26.95 -99.01 -35.43
CA SER A 118 26.72 -98.74 -33.99
C SER A 118 27.41 -97.44 -33.54
N GLN A 119 28.65 -97.21 -33.99
CA GLN A 119 29.37 -95.94 -33.75
C GLN A 119 28.66 -94.74 -34.41
N GLN A 120 28.15 -94.91 -35.64
CA GLN A 120 27.36 -93.88 -36.31
C GLN A 120 26.06 -93.56 -35.58
N LEU A 121 25.32 -94.56 -35.10
CA LEU A 121 24.11 -94.37 -34.30
C LEU A 121 24.40 -93.61 -33.00
N GLN A 122 25.46 -93.97 -32.28
CA GLN A 122 25.86 -93.27 -31.05
C GLN A 122 26.23 -91.80 -31.33
N ALA A 123 26.94 -91.52 -32.44
CA ALA A 123 27.30 -90.16 -32.86
C ALA A 123 26.10 -89.34 -33.38
N ILE A 124 25.06 -89.99 -33.89
CA ILE A 124 23.78 -89.35 -34.22
C ILE A 124 23.02 -89.01 -32.94
N GLN A 125 22.93 -89.93 -31.98
CA GLN A 125 22.27 -89.72 -30.69
C GLN A 125 22.92 -88.60 -29.85
N SER A 126 24.25 -88.48 -29.86
CA SER A 126 24.94 -87.37 -29.17
C SER A 126 24.59 -86.02 -29.81
N ARG A 127 24.64 -85.94 -31.14
CA ARG A 127 24.24 -84.75 -31.91
C ARG A 127 22.76 -84.40 -31.71
N GLU A 128 21.89 -85.39 -31.65
CA GLU A 128 20.47 -85.18 -31.35
C GLU A 128 20.27 -84.60 -29.94
N SER A 129 21.04 -85.05 -28.95
CA SER A 129 21.05 -84.44 -27.61
C SER A 129 21.56 -82.99 -27.62
N GLU A 130 22.61 -82.70 -28.40
CA GLU A 130 23.17 -81.35 -28.57
C GLU A 130 22.18 -80.39 -29.28
N ILE A 131 21.56 -80.85 -30.37
CA ILE A 131 20.54 -80.11 -31.13
C ILE A 131 19.32 -79.84 -30.25
N ASN A 132 18.84 -80.83 -29.48
CA ASN A 132 17.72 -80.64 -28.56
C ASN A 132 18.03 -79.62 -27.44
N LYS A 133 19.26 -79.60 -26.90
CA LYS A 133 19.70 -78.55 -25.95
C LYS A 133 19.67 -77.18 -26.61
N SER A 134 20.33 -77.04 -27.76
CA SER A 134 20.37 -75.78 -28.53
C SER A 134 18.97 -75.27 -28.87
N TYR A 135 18.04 -76.15 -29.27
CA TYR A 135 16.65 -75.80 -29.53
C TYR A 135 15.92 -75.30 -28.27
N GLN A 136 16.12 -75.95 -27.12
CA GLN A 136 15.54 -75.50 -25.84
C GLN A 136 16.13 -74.16 -25.37
N ASP A 137 17.40 -73.87 -25.66
CA ASP A 137 18.02 -72.58 -25.35
C ASP A 137 17.53 -71.47 -26.29
N LEU A 138 17.40 -71.74 -27.59
CA LEU A 138 16.76 -70.83 -28.57
C LEU A 138 15.30 -70.53 -28.22
N LEU A 139 14.56 -71.47 -27.62
CA LEU A 139 13.20 -71.20 -27.11
C LEU A 139 13.20 -70.23 -25.92
N LYS A 140 14.20 -70.28 -25.03
CA LYS A 140 14.34 -69.32 -23.92
C LYS A 140 14.72 -67.94 -24.45
N GLU A 141 15.69 -67.87 -25.36
CA GLU A 141 16.12 -66.62 -26.00
C GLU A 141 14.99 -65.94 -26.77
N LYS A 142 14.16 -66.72 -27.47
CA LYS A 142 12.93 -66.22 -28.10
C LYS A 142 11.95 -65.60 -27.09
N GLU A 143 11.88 -66.11 -25.87
CA GLU A 143 10.98 -65.56 -24.84
C GLU A 143 11.56 -64.30 -24.17
N THR A 144 12.87 -64.24 -23.91
CA THR A 144 13.51 -63.00 -23.43
C THR A 144 13.46 -61.89 -24.47
N LEU A 145 13.63 -62.21 -25.77
CA LEU A 145 13.47 -61.24 -26.86
C LEU A 145 12.05 -60.64 -26.93
N LYS A 146 10.99 -61.41 -26.62
CA LYS A 146 9.64 -60.85 -26.48
C LYS A 146 9.52 -59.87 -25.32
N GLN A 147 10.14 -60.19 -24.17
CA GLN A 147 10.11 -59.33 -22.98
C GLN A 147 10.80 -57.99 -23.27
N VAL A 148 11.99 -58.04 -23.87
CA VAL A 148 12.72 -56.83 -24.32
C VAL A 148 11.89 -56.02 -25.34
N LEU A 149 11.23 -56.67 -26.30
CA LEU A 149 10.33 -55.99 -27.26
C LEU A 149 9.13 -55.31 -26.58
N GLU A 150 8.64 -55.84 -25.45
CA GLU A 150 7.53 -55.24 -24.69
C GLU A 150 8.00 -54.08 -23.80
N GLU A 151 9.21 -54.15 -23.27
CA GLU A 151 9.86 -53.04 -22.56
C GLU A 151 10.19 -51.88 -23.50
N ASP A 152 10.70 -52.17 -24.69
CA ASP A 152 11.01 -51.20 -25.76
C ASP A 152 9.74 -50.50 -26.30
N LYS A 153 8.56 -51.14 -26.25
CA LYS A 153 7.27 -50.46 -26.47
C LYS A 153 6.95 -49.46 -25.35
N LYS A 154 7.03 -49.89 -24.08
CA LYS A 154 6.73 -49.03 -22.92
C LYS A 154 7.65 -47.82 -22.89
N LEU A 155 8.94 -48.01 -23.16
CA LEU A 155 9.93 -46.94 -23.23
C LEU A 155 9.63 -45.94 -24.35
N ARG A 156 9.14 -46.40 -25.52
CA ARG A 156 8.65 -45.52 -26.58
C ARG A 156 7.39 -44.74 -26.19
N GLU A 157 6.45 -45.35 -25.46
CA GLU A 157 5.30 -44.62 -24.93
C GLU A 157 5.72 -43.55 -23.91
N GLU A 158 6.59 -43.89 -22.97
CA GLU A 158 7.11 -42.95 -21.97
C GLU A 158 7.88 -41.80 -22.62
N TYR A 159 8.73 -42.09 -23.61
CA TYR A 159 9.40 -41.07 -24.41
C TYR A 159 8.39 -40.15 -25.12
N SER A 160 7.30 -40.68 -25.68
CA SER A 160 6.23 -39.87 -26.28
C SER A 160 5.47 -39.01 -25.27
N ARG A 161 5.30 -39.49 -24.03
CA ARG A 161 4.71 -38.70 -22.92
C ARG A 161 5.66 -37.56 -22.51
N ILE A 162 6.95 -37.84 -22.35
CA ILE A 162 8.00 -36.86 -22.01
C ILE A 162 8.11 -35.77 -23.10
N GLN A 163 8.05 -36.13 -24.38
CA GLN A 163 8.05 -35.14 -25.48
C GLN A 163 6.85 -34.18 -25.42
N LYS A 164 5.67 -34.67 -25.03
CA LYS A 164 4.48 -33.82 -24.87
C LYS A 164 4.63 -32.85 -23.70
N MET A 165 5.11 -33.35 -22.55
CA MET A 165 5.42 -32.52 -21.38
C MET A 165 6.45 -31.44 -21.73
N TYR A 166 7.52 -31.77 -22.45
CA TYR A 166 8.53 -30.81 -22.88
C TYR A 166 7.97 -29.67 -23.75
N GLU A 167 7.07 -29.97 -24.70
CA GLU A 167 6.38 -28.94 -25.50
C GLU A 167 5.27 -28.19 -24.73
N GLU A 168 4.88 -28.66 -23.55
CA GLU A 168 4.02 -27.93 -22.60
C GLU A 168 4.86 -27.00 -21.70
N ASP A 169 5.95 -27.50 -21.11
CA ASP A 169 6.93 -26.70 -20.35
C ASP A 169 7.48 -25.54 -21.18
N LYS A 170 7.77 -25.78 -22.46
CA LYS A 170 8.21 -24.77 -23.43
C LYS A 170 7.18 -23.65 -23.65
N LYS A 171 5.87 -23.95 -23.59
CA LYS A 171 4.79 -22.94 -23.63
C LYS A 171 4.70 -22.18 -22.29
N ILE A 172 4.87 -22.88 -21.17
CA ILE A 172 4.91 -22.28 -19.82
C ILE A 172 6.10 -21.31 -19.70
N ILE A 173 7.28 -21.68 -20.18
CA ILE A 173 8.46 -20.82 -20.23
C ILE A 173 8.21 -19.57 -21.09
N GLN A 174 7.45 -19.70 -22.19
CA GLN A 174 7.08 -18.52 -22.99
C GLN A 174 6.09 -17.60 -22.25
N SER A 175 5.01 -18.14 -21.68
CA SER A 175 4.05 -17.32 -20.93
C SER A 175 4.68 -16.64 -19.71
N GLN A 176 5.67 -17.28 -19.06
CA GLN A 176 6.48 -16.65 -18.02
C GLN A 176 7.28 -15.44 -18.53
N LYS A 177 7.90 -15.51 -19.73
CA LYS A 177 8.58 -14.35 -20.34
C LYS A 177 7.61 -13.21 -20.63
N ASP A 178 6.41 -13.53 -21.11
CA ASP A 178 5.38 -12.54 -21.42
C ASP A 178 4.89 -11.84 -20.14
N ILE A 179 4.69 -12.60 -19.05
CA ILE A 179 4.36 -12.07 -17.71
C ILE A 179 5.49 -11.20 -17.16
N VAL A 180 6.75 -11.63 -17.25
CA VAL A 180 7.92 -10.84 -16.83
C VAL A 180 8.07 -9.54 -17.62
N SER A 181 7.63 -9.53 -18.89
CA SER A 181 7.64 -8.33 -19.72
C SER A 181 6.56 -7.33 -19.26
N LYS A 182 5.32 -7.79 -19.07
CA LYS A 182 4.22 -6.97 -18.51
C LYS A 182 4.54 -6.43 -17.11
N TYR A 183 5.18 -7.24 -16.26
CA TYR A 183 5.62 -6.78 -14.93
C TYR A 183 6.63 -5.62 -15.01
N LYS A 184 7.54 -5.63 -15.99
CA LYS A 184 8.48 -4.52 -16.22
C LYS A 184 7.79 -3.25 -16.74
N GLU A 185 6.67 -3.37 -17.45
CA GLU A 185 5.86 -2.25 -17.92
C GLU A 185 5.13 -1.59 -16.72
N VAL A 186 4.37 -2.39 -15.96
CA VAL A 186 3.68 -1.93 -14.72
C VAL A 186 4.66 -1.35 -13.69
N SER A 187 5.88 -1.91 -13.57
CA SER A 187 6.91 -1.36 -12.68
C SER A 187 7.41 0.02 -13.12
N LYS A 188 7.40 0.36 -14.42
CA LYS A 188 7.73 1.71 -14.89
C LYS A 188 6.59 2.68 -14.64
N GLU A 189 5.36 2.28 -14.94
CA GLU A 189 4.15 3.06 -14.67
C GLU A 189 4.10 3.46 -13.19
N ARG A 190 4.37 2.52 -12.27
CA ARG A 190 4.53 2.80 -10.84
C ARG A 190 5.58 3.88 -10.55
N ASP A 191 6.76 3.77 -11.16
CA ASP A 191 7.86 4.70 -10.93
C ASP A 191 7.57 6.10 -11.49
N ASP A 192 6.80 6.19 -12.57
CA ASP A 192 6.32 7.45 -13.14
C ASP A 192 5.21 8.08 -12.29
N TYR A 193 4.23 7.30 -11.82
CA TYR A 193 3.25 7.77 -10.82
C TYR A 193 3.92 8.18 -9.50
N GLU A 194 5.00 7.54 -9.07
CA GLU A 194 5.73 7.94 -7.86
C GLU A 194 6.45 9.30 -8.04
N LYS A 195 6.83 9.68 -9.27
CA LYS A 195 7.34 11.01 -9.59
C LYS A 195 6.21 12.03 -9.59
N GLU A 196 5.10 11.74 -10.27
CA GLU A 196 3.92 12.61 -10.32
C GLU A 196 3.40 12.94 -8.91
N VAL A 197 3.25 11.94 -8.05
CA VAL A 197 2.86 12.11 -6.63
C VAL A 197 3.88 12.94 -5.83
N LYS A 198 5.17 12.95 -6.19
CA LYS A 198 6.18 13.82 -5.54
C LYS A 198 6.06 15.27 -6.00
N GLU A 199 5.77 15.53 -7.27
CA GLU A 199 5.57 16.90 -7.77
C GLU A 199 4.26 17.50 -7.27
N LEU A 200 3.14 16.76 -7.34
CA LEU A 200 1.84 17.17 -6.78
C LEU A 200 1.91 17.50 -5.28
N ARG A 201 2.81 16.84 -4.53
CA ARG A 201 3.07 17.17 -3.12
C ARG A 201 3.80 18.51 -2.93
N LYS A 202 4.67 18.92 -3.85
CA LYS A 202 5.31 20.26 -3.82
C LYS A 202 4.27 21.33 -4.13
N GLU A 203 3.48 21.14 -5.19
CA GLU A 203 2.40 22.03 -5.58
C GLU A 203 1.39 22.24 -4.44
N LEU A 204 1.03 21.16 -3.72
CA LEU A 204 0.17 21.24 -2.54
C LEU A 204 0.77 22.07 -1.40
N GLU A 205 2.08 21.98 -1.15
CA GLU A 205 2.75 22.85 -0.16
C GLU A 205 2.86 24.30 -0.63
N GLU A 206 2.92 24.56 -1.93
CA GLU A 206 2.91 25.91 -2.50
C GLU A 206 1.51 26.53 -2.45
N ALA A 207 0.46 25.76 -2.77
CA ALA A 207 -0.93 26.15 -2.54
C ALA A 207 -1.20 26.47 -1.06
N LYS A 208 -0.60 25.73 -0.11
CA LYS A 208 -0.66 26.05 1.33
C LYS A 208 0.05 27.37 1.68
N LYS A 209 1.19 27.69 1.06
CA LYS A 209 1.86 29.00 1.23
C LYS A 209 0.98 30.13 0.69
N LEU A 210 0.45 30.01 -0.52
CA LEU A 210 -0.46 30.98 -1.12
C LEU A 210 -1.72 31.19 -0.27
N THR A 211 -2.30 30.11 0.26
CA THR A 211 -3.45 30.18 1.20
C THR A 211 -3.14 30.98 2.46
N LYS A 212 -1.91 30.89 3.00
CA LYS A 212 -1.48 31.71 4.15
C LYS A 212 -1.31 33.18 3.78
N ILE A 213 -0.76 33.46 2.59
CA ILE A 213 -0.59 34.82 2.07
C ILE A 213 -1.95 35.48 1.84
N ALA A 214 -2.93 34.77 1.26
CA ALA A 214 -4.29 35.26 1.07
C ALA A 214 -4.95 35.69 2.39
N LYS A 215 -4.85 34.87 3.45
CA LYS A 215 -5.37 35.21 4.79
C LYS A 215 -4.65 36.39 5.44
N ALA A 216 -3.36 36.55 5.20
CA ALA A 216 -2.61 37.73 5.64
C ALA A 216 -3.09 39.00 4.90
N TYR A 217 -3.33 38.90 3.59
CA TYR A 217 -3.85 39.99 2.77
C TYR A 217 -5.29 40.39 3.17
N GLU A 218 -6.18 39.42 3.40
CA GLU A 218 -7.53 39.66 3.97
C GLU A 218 -7.50 40.35 5.34
N SER A 219 -6.45 40.16 6.13
CA SER A 219 -6.27 40.78 7.44
C SER A 219 -5.75 42.21 7.30
N LEU A 220 -4.70 42.40 6.49
CA LEU A 220 -4.14 43.71 6.16
C LEU A 220 -5.17 44.63 5.48
N GLN A 221 -6.05 44.08 4.63
CA GLN A 221 -7.14 44.84 4.02
C GLN A 221 -8.11 45.40 5.09
N LYS A 222 -8.45 44.62 6.11
CA LYS A 222 -9.32 45.08 7.21
C LYS A 222 -8.64 46.15 8.07
N GLU A 223 -7.33 46.03 8.29
CA GLU A 223 -6.54 47.07 8.97
C GLU A 223 -6.48 48.36 8.14
N TYR A 224 -6.30 48.25 6.82
CA TYR A 224 -6.31 49.38 5.89
C TYR A 224 -7.68 50.08 5.82
N ASP A 225 -8.78 49.32 5.76
CA ASP A 225 -10.14 49.87 5.76
C ASP A 225 -10.49 50.54 7.10
N ALA A 226 -10.02 49.97 8.22
CA ALA A 226 -10.14 50.59 9.54
C ALA A 226 -9.31 51.89 9.67
N LEU A 227 -8.08 51.90 9.16
CA LEU A 227 -7.21 53.08 9.14
C LEU A 227 -7.78 54.19 8.24
N ASN A 228 -8.34 53.85 7.09
CA ASN A 228 -9.07 54.80 6.23
C ASN A 228 -10.33 55.36 6.92
N LYS A 229 -10.98 54.59 7.79
CA LYS A 229 -12.10 55.08 8.59
C LYS A 229 -11.64 56.09 9.64
N THR A 230 -10.62 55.78 10.44
CA THR A 230 -10.10 56.71 11.46
C THR A 230 -9.50 57.96 10.83
N HIS A 231 -8.78 57.85 9.71
CA HIS A 231 -8.25 59.01 8.98
C HIS A 231 -9.36 59.97 8.53
N ARG A 232 -10.50 59.45 8.04
CA ARG A 232 -11.67 60.28 7.70
C ARG A 232 -12.26 60.97 8.93
N GLU A 233 -12.38 60.26 10.03
CA GLU A 233 -12.88 60.79 11.31
C GLU A 233 -11.97 61.93 11.82
N THR A 234 -10.65 61.78 11.72
CA THR A 234 -9.68 62.86 12.05
C THR A 234 -9.76 64.05 11.08
N LEU A 235 -10.03 63.83 9.78
CA LEU A 235 -10.24 64.93 8.83
C LEU A 235 -11.53 65.73 9.13
N GLU A 236 -12.61 65.05 9.53
CA GLU A 236 -13.84 65.69 9.99
C GLU A 236 -13.62 66.46 11.31
N GLU A 237 -12.87 65.90 12.25
CA GLU A 237 -12.51 66.54 13.52
C GLU A 237 -11.63 67.79 13.30
N MET A 238 -10.58 67.71 12.50
CA MET A 238 -9.78 68.89 12.11
C MET A 238 -10.63 69.97 11.43
N SER A 239 -11.64 69.56 10.64
CA SER A 239 -12.55 70.51 9.99
C SER A 239 -13.46 71.22 11.00
N ARG A 240 -13.94 70.52 12.04
CA ARG A 240 -14.70 71.12 13.15
C ARG A 240 -13.83 72.07 13.97
N LEU A 241 -12.65 71.61 14.42
CA LEU A 241 -11.70 72.41 15.19
C LEU A 241 -11.28 73.68 14.45
N LYS A 242 -11.15 73.64 13.12
CA LYS A 242 -10.86 74.82 12.30
C LYS A 242 -12.01 75.84 12.31
N VAL A 243 -13.27 75.39 12.33
CA VAL A 243 -14.44 76.29 12.45
C VAL A 243 -14.54 76.86 13.87
N GLU A 244 -14.25 76.08 14.91
CA GLU A 244 -14.23 76.55 16.29
C GLU A 244 -13.09 77.55 16.55
N LEU A 245 -11.92 77.34 15.94
CA LEU A 245 -10.80 78.29 15.95
C LEU A 245 -11.20 79.62 15.29
N GLU A 246 -11.87 79.59 14.14
CA GLU A 246 -12.29 80.84 13.47
C GLU A 246 -13.39 81.57 14.25
N LYS A 247 -14.31 80.82 14.87
CA LYS A 247 -15.33 81.39 15.78
C LYS A 247 -14.69 82.04 17.01
N THR A 248 -13.72 81.38 17.64
CA THR A 248 -13.06 81.88 18.86
C THR A 248 -12.14 83.09 18.56
N LYS A 249 -11.48 83.14 17.40
CA LYS A 249 -10.85 84.37 16.90
C LYS A 249 -11.87 85.51 16.76
N GLY A 250 -13.01 85.26 16.12
CA GLY A 250 -14.06 86.27 15.93
C GLY A 250 -14.57 86.84 17.26
N MET A 251 -14.79 85.97 18.25
CA MET A 251 -15.15 86.40 19.61
C MET A 251 -14.02 87.21 20.28
N TYR A 252 -12.76 86.82 20.12
CA TYR A 252 -11.62 87.56 20.64
C TYR A 252 -11.48 88.95 19.99
N GLU A 253 -11.65 89.05 18.67
CA GLU A 253 -11.65 90.32 17.95
C GLU A 253 -12.81 91.23 18.38
N GLU A 254 -14.01 90.69 18.59
CA GLU A 254 -15.16 91.44 19.07
C GLU A 254 -14.93 91.96 20.48
N GLU A 255 -14.42 91.13 21.39
CA GLU A 255 -14.10 91.53 22.76
C GLU A 255 -12.98 92.58 22.79
N ASN A 256 -11.95 92.43 21.96
CA ASN A 256 -10.88 93.41 21.82
C ASN A 256 -11.38 94.77 21.29
N ARG A 257 -12.43 94.79 20.45
CA ARG A 257 -13.11 96.04 20.04
C ARG A 257 -13.89 96.67 21.21
N LYS A 258 -14.53 95.87 22.07
CA LYS A 258 -15.18 96.38 23.30
C LYS A 258 -14.15 96.98 24.25
N TYR A 259 -13.02 96.31 24.47
CA TYR A 259 -11.92 96.83 25.27
C TYR A 259 -11.40 98.17 24.74
N ALA A 260 -11.19 98.30 23.42
CA ALA A 260 -10.79 99.58 22.82
C ALA A 260 -11.86 100.68 23.02
N SER A 261 -13.14 100.38 22.80
CA SER A 261 -14.24 101.33 23.03
C SER A 261 -14.32 101.78 24.50
N LEU A 262 -14.10 100.86 25.44
CA LEU A 262 -14.04 101.16 26.87
C LEU A 262 -12.80 101.96 27.25
N GLU A 263 -11.67 101.78 26.55
CA GLU A 263 -10.46 102.59 26.76
C GLU A 263 -10.69 104.05 26.30
N ASP A 264 -11.32 104.24 25.13
CA ASP A 264 -11.71 105.57 24.62
C ASP A 264 -12.77 106.23 25.51
N GLU A 265 -13.77 105.49 26.01
CA GLU A 265 -14.75 106.00 26.99
C GLU A 265 -14.08 106.42 28.31
N ASN A 266 -13.16 105.62 28.84
CA ASN A 266 -12.40 105.98 30.05
C ASN A 266 -11.52 107.22 29.81
N ARG A 267 -10.93 107.37 28.62
CA ARG A 267 -10.16 108.57 28.24
C ARG A 267 -11.04 109.82 28.22
N ALA A 268 -12.20 109.75 27.57
CA ALA A 268 -13.17 110.84 27.56
C ALA A 268 -13.67 111.18 28.98
N LEU A 269 -13.88 110.19 29.86
CA LEU A 269 -14.25 110.42 31.26
C LEU A 269 -13.12 111.10 32.06
N LEU A 270 -11.85 110.77 31.80
CA LEU A 270 -10.70 111.44 32.41
C LEU A 270 -10.56 112.89 31.93
N GLU A 271 -10.70 113.15 30.64
CA GLU A 271 -10.68 114.51 30.06
C GLU A 271 -11.80 115.38 30.65
N ASN A 272 -13.04 114.87 30.71
CA ASN A 272 -14.16 115.53 31.38
C ASN A 272 -13.88 115.79 32.87
N TYR A 273 -13.23 114.86 33.58
CA TYR A 273 -12.88 115.02 34.99
C TYR A 273 -11.76 116.05 35.22
N GLU A 274 -10.80 116.19 34.29
CA GLU A 274 -9.80 117.26 34.33
C GLU A 274 -10.42 118.63 34.07
N GLU A 275 -11.35 118.75 33.12
CA GLU A 275 -12.08 119.99 32.84
C GLU A 275 -12.98 120.39 34.02
N LEU A 276 -13.74 119.45 34.61
CA LEU A 276 -14.52 119.72 35.82
C LEU A 276 -13.65 120.18 37.00
N ASN A 277 -12.42 119.66 37.13
CA ASN A 277 -11.46 120.10 38.14
C ASN A 277 -10.92 121.52 37.87
N LYS A 278 -10.71 121.88 36.60
CA LYS A 278 -10.30 123.22 36.18
C LYS A 278 -11.39 124.26 36.48
N ASP A 279 -12.65 123.94 36.18
CA ASP A 279 -13.80 124.78 36.51
C ASP A 279 -13.99 124.91 38.03
N ASN A 280 -13.88 123.81 38.78
CA ASN A 280 -13.96 123.82 40.25
C ASN A 280 -12.82 124.65 40.88
N ARG A 281 -11.63 124.69 40.27
CA ARG A 281 -10.56 125.64 40.66
C ARG A 281 -10.93 127.08 40.34
N SER A 282 -11.53 127.35 39.17
CA SER A 282 -11.95 128.70 38.79
C SER A 282 -13.04 129.24 39.73
N MET A 283 -14.09 128.46 40.02
CA MET A 283 -15.15 128.81 40.97
C MET A 283 -14.61 129.06 42.39
N LYS A 284 -13.55 128.33 42.81
CA LYS A 284 -12.87 128.59 44.09
C LYS A 284 -12.13 129.92 44.11
N MET A 285 -11.41 130.27 43.03
CA MET A 285 -10.75 131.57 42.92
C MET A 285 -11.75 132.73 42.89
N GLU A 286 -12.92 132.52 42.30
CA GLU A 286 -14.03 133.48 42.28
C GLU A 286 -14.71 133.62 43.66
N LEU A 287 -14.90 132.52 44.38
CA LEU A 287 -15.34 132.52 45.79
C LEU A 287 -14.36 133.28 46.72
N ASP A 288 -13.06 133.01 46.59
CA ASP A 288 -12.03 133.67 47.40
C ASP A 288 -11.83 135.15 47.03
N SER A 289 -12.21 135.60 45.83
CA SER A 289 -12.16 137.02 45.44
C SER A 289 -13.40 137.81 45.90
N LEU A 290 -14.59 137.20 45.93
CA LEU A 290 -15.82 137.80 46.48
C LEU A 290 -15.78 137.90 48.02
N ARG A 291 -15.06 137.00 48.69
CA ARG A 291 -14.93 136.95 50.15
C ARG A 291 -14.48 138.27 50.82
N PRO A 292 -13.35 138.92 50.42
CA PRO A 292 -12.95 140.21 50.97
C PRO A 292 -13.94 141.35 50.64
N GLU A 293 -14.72 141.25 49.56
CA GLU A 293 -15.74 142.24 49.24
C GLU A 293 -16.94 142.13 50.19
N VAL A 294 -17.38 140.91 50.53
CA VAL A 294 -18.37 140.67 51.58
C VAL A 294 -17.90 141.17 52.95
N GLU A 295 -16.62 140.99 53.28
CA GLU A 295 -16.04 141.46 54.54
C GLU A 295 -15.90 143.00 54.58
N SER A 296 -15.56 143.63 53.45
CA SER A 296 -15.61 145.08 53.24
C SER A 296 -17.02 145.66 53.44
N LEU A 297 -18.05 145.01 52.88
CA LEU A 297 -19.44 145.42 53.05
C LEU A 297 -19.92 145.26 54.50
N ARG A 298 -19.56 144.16 55.17
CA ARG A 298 -19.83 143.95 56.61
C ARG A 298 -19.20 145.06 57.48
N GLN A 299 -17.97 145.47 57.16
CA GLN A 299 -17.30 146.54 57.90
C GLN A 299 -17.97 147.91 57.68
N LYS A 300 -18.45 148.21 56.46
CA LYS A 300 -19.22 149.43 56.17
C LYS A 300 -20.56 149.48 56.92
N ILE A 301 -21.26 148.35 57.04
CA ILE A 301 -22.51 148.26 57.84
C ILE A 301 -22.23 148.61 59.30
N LYS A 302 -21.19 148.00 59.88
CA LYS A 302 -20.78 148.21 61.28
C LYS A 302 -20.38 149.66 61.59
N ASP A 303 -19.74 150.34 60.63
CA ASP A 303 -19.42 151.76 60.74
C ASP A 303 -20.68 152.65 60.72
N MET A 304 -21.64 152.35 59.82
CA MET A 304 -22.92 153.06 59.77
C MET A 304 -23.76 152.88 61.04
N GLU A 305 -23.76 151.70 61.65
CA GLU A 305 -24.42 151.44 62.94
C GLU A 305 -23.88 152.36 64.06
N SER A 306 -22.55 152.57 64.12
CA SER A 306 -21.92 153.47 65.09
C SER A 306 -22.35 154.94 64.90
N ARG A 307 -22.56 155.36 63.65
CA ARG A 307 -23.02 156.71 63.28
C ARG A 307 -24.49 156.92 63.60
N ILE A 308 -25.31 155.86 63.51
CA ILE A 308 -26.72 155.89 63.94
C ILE A 308 -26.82 155.99 65.48
N ALA A 309 -26.00 155.24 66.22
CA ALA A 309 -25.97 155.31 67.68
C ALA A 309 -25.60 156.73 68.18
N THR A 310 -24.52 157.30 67.64
CA THR A 310 -24.03 158.64 68.05
C THR A 310 -24.94 159.80 67.64
N THR A 311 -25.70 159.68 66.54
CA THR A 311 -26.72 160.68 66.18
C THR A 311 -28.00 160.54 67.02
N THR A 312 -28.39 159.32 67.38
CA THR A 312 -29.54 159.06 68.27
C THR A 312 -29.32 159.62 69.68
N GLN A 313 -28.07 159.60 70.17
CA GLN A 313 -27.69 160.22 71.45
C GLN A 313 -27.98 161.74 71.47
N LYS A 314 -27.44 162.47 70.48
CA LYS A 314 -27.56 163.94 70.36
C LYS A 314 -29.01 164.42 70.20
N LEU A 315 -29.88 163.60 69.61
CA LEU A 315 -31.30 163.93 69.48
C LEU A 315 -32.00 164.01 70.84
N LYS A 316 -31.68 163.12 71.79
CA LYS A 316 -32.27 163.14 73.14
C LYS A 316 -31.87 164.39 73.92
N GLU A 317 -30.58 164.74 73.86
CA GLU A 317 -30.02 165.93 74.52
C GLU A 317 -30.74 167.22 74.06
N SER A 318 -31.07 167.30 72.77
CA SER A 318 -31.84 168.42 72.20
C SER A 318 -33.32 168.42 72.62
N GLU A 319 -33.95 167.24 72.78
CA GLU A 319 -35.32 167.16 73.31
C GLU A 319 -35.42 167.60 74.77
N GLU A 320 -34.46 167.22 75.61
CA GLU A 320 -34.44 167.61 77.03
C GLU A 320 -34.29 169.14 77.20
N GLN A 321 -33.40 169.77 76.43
CA GLN A 321 -33.25 171.24 76.41
C GLN A 321 -34.52 171.98 75.96
N ASN A 322 -35.28 171.43 75.01
CA ASN A 322 -36.58 172.00 74.62
C ASN A 322 -37.65 171.91 75.73
N ARG A 323 -37.42 171.07 76.75
CA ARG A 323 -38.36 170.70 77.82
C ARG A 323 -38.22 171.61 79.04
N GLU A 324 -36.99 171.93 79.44
CA GLU A 324 -36.72 172.93 80.48
C GLU A 324 -37.24 174.32 80.05
N LEU A 325 -36.97 174.70 78.80
CA LEU A 325 -37.37 175.98 78.24
C LEU A 325 -38.90 176.15 78.14
N LEU A 326 -39.67 175.06 77.99
CA LEU A 326 -41.13 175.09 78.07
C LEU A 326 -41.62 175.55 79.46
N MET A 327 -41.06 174.99 80.53
CA MET A 327 -41.55 175.27 81.89
C MET A 327 -41.44 176.76 82.24
N LYS A 328 -40.32 177.39 81.83
CA LYS A 328 -40.01 178.80 82.06
C LYS A 328 -41.03 179.78 81.48
N ASN A 329 -41.69 179.41 80.38
CA ASN A 329 -42.82 180.16 79.80
C ASN A 329 -44.01 180.21 80.76
N LEU A 330 -44.42 179.04 81.26
CA LEU A 330 -45.70 178.87 81.94
C LEU A 330 -45.73 179.63 83.27
N GLU A 331 -44.57 179.76 83.92
CA GLU A 331 -44.35 180.62 85.09
C GLU A 331 -44.57 182.10 84.74
N LEU A 332 -43.91 182.60 83.69
CA LEU A 332 -44.01 183.97 83.17
C LEU A 332 -45.44 184.33 82.70
N ASN A 333 -46.09 183.44 81.95
CA ASN A 333 -47.47 183.58 81.52
C ASN A 333 -48.51 183.44 82.67
N SER A 334 -48.05 183.12 83.89
CA SER A 334 -48.88 183.16 85.10
C SER A 334 -48.72 184.47 85.88
N SER A 335 -47.53 185.08 85.90
CA SER A 335 -47.30 186.36 86.58
C SER A 335 -47.97 187.52 85.85
N TYR A 336 -47.91 187.53 84.52
CA TYR A 336 -48.49 188.60 83.70
C TYR A 336 -50.01 188.75 83.88
N ARG A 337 -50.73 187.63 84.02
CA ARG A 337 -52.19 187.64 84.27
C ARG A 337 -52.56 188.20 85.64
N LYS A 338 -51.78 187.92 86.68
CA LYS A 338 -52.07 188.43 88.05
C LYS A 338 -51.96 189.95 88.15
N LEU A 339 -51.06 190.58 87.38
CA LEU A 339 -50.93 192.04 87.32
C LEU A 339 -52.12 192.70 86.58
N LEU A 340 -52.60 192.07 85.50
CA LEU A 340 -53.71 192.60 84.70
C LEU A 340 -55.07 192.62 85.44
N GLU A 341 -55.33 191.68 86.34
CA GLU A 341 -56.57 191.66 87.12
C GLU A 341 -56.60 192.77 88.19
N GLY A 342 -55.47 193.02 88.87
CA GLY A 342 -55.38 194.04 89.93
C GLY A 342 -55.57 195.47 89.43
N VAL A 343 -55.21 195.76 88.16
CA VAL A 343 -55.43 197.09 87.55
C VAL A 343 -56.92 197.36 87.27
N LYS A 344 -57.73 196.32 87.02
CA LYS A 344 -59.16 196.51 86.70
C LYS A 344 -59.99 196.93 87.92
N GLN A 345 -59.74 196.32 89.09
CA GLN A 345 -60.56 196.58 90.29
C GLN A 345 -60.44 198.04 90.76
N ALA A 346 -59.23 198.60 90.74
CA ALA A 346 -58.99 199.99 91.15
C ALA A 346 -59.64 201.06 90.24
N ILE A 347 -60.05 200.70 89.02
CA ILE A 347 -60.77 201.61 88.11
C ILE A 347 -62.27 201.66 88.43
N GLN A 348 -62.82 200.59 89.03
CA GLN A 348 -64.27 200.42 89.18
C GLN A 348 -64.86 201.10 90.42
N GLU A 349 -64.04 201.35 91.46
CA GLU A 349 -64.47 202.03 92.70
C GLU A 349 -64.55 203.56 92.56
N HIS A 350 -64.07 204.14 91.46
CA HIS A 350 -63.95 205.59 91.25
C HIS A 350 -65.12 206.22 90.45
N GLN A 351 -66.20 205.47 90.17
CA GLN A 351 -67.29 205.92 89.28
C GLN A 351 -68.70 206.01 89.92
N GLU A 352 -68.93 205.45 91.11
CA GLU A 352 -70.27 205.41 91.74
C GLU A 352 -70.29 206.00 93.16
N ALA A 353 -70.10 207.32 93.29
CA ALA A 353 -70.81 208.13 94.29
C ALA A 353 -70.63 209.66 94.18
N GLN A 354 -70.52 210.29 92.99
CA GLN A 354 -70.66 211.77 92.94
C GLN A 354 -72.13 212.22 93.11
N ASN A 355 -72.65 211.99 94.33
CA ASN A 355 -74.01 212.28 94.80
C ASN A 355 -74.54 213.69 94.48
N PRO A 356 -73.81 214.80 94.73
CA PRO A 356 -72.34 215.01 94.80
C PRO A 356 -71.54 214.50 96.04
N ILE A 357 -70.47 213.73 95.79
CA ILE A 357 -69.21 213.48 96.57
C ILE A 357 -68.08 213.11 95.57
N GLU A 358 -66.92 213.78 95.58
CA GLU A 358 -65.61 213.39 94.98
C GLU A 358 -65.48 212.88 93.49
N GLU A 359 -64.78 213.60 92.61
CA GLU A 359 -63.36 213.44 92.17
C GLU A 359 -63.18 212.55 90.91
N GLU A 360 -62.53 212.98 89.82
CA GLU A 360 -61.15 213.52 89.66
C GLU A 360 -60.00 212.57 90.07
N GLY A 361 -59.83 211.48 89.30
CA GLY A 361 -58.85 210.42 89.59
C GLY A 361 -57.96 209.97 88.44
N LYS A 362 -56.76 210.56 88.34
CA LYS A 362 -55.45 209.98 87.89
C LYS A 362 -55.48 208.63 87.13
N GLN A 363 -54.87 208.55 85.94
CA GLN A 363 -53.47 208.12 85.80
C GLN A 363 -53.03 206.98 86.75
N ALA A 364 -52.55 205.86 86.20
CA ALA A 364 -51.12 205.54 86.19
C ALA A 364 -50.83 204.13 85.63
N LYS A 365 -49.52 203.84 85.50
CA LYS A 365 -48.86 202.53 85.34
C LYS A 365 -48.97 201.93 83.92
N GLU A 366 -47.87 201.51 83.27
CA GLU A 366 -46.72 200.69 83.71
C GLU A 366 -47.09 199.23 84.03
N SER A 367 -46.26 198.23 83.72
CA SER A 367 -45.21 198.14 82.71
C SER A 367 -44.80 196.67 82.50
N GLY A 368 -44.39 196.31 81.28
CA GLY A 368 -43.36 195.31 80.98
C GLY A 368 -43.59 193.81 81.31
N ARG A 369 -42.78 192.98 80.62
CA ARG A 369 -42.32 191.61 80.96
C ARG A 369 -43.36 190.50 81.15
N GLU A 370 -43.19 189.27 80.67
CA GLU A 370 -42.19 188.51 79.88
C GLU A 370 -42.92 187.19 79.48
N LYS A 371 -42.56 186.26 78.58
CA LYS A 371 -41.58 185.98 77.50
C LYS A 371 -41.61 184.41 77.33
N GLU A 372 -40.96 183.82 76.30
CA GLU A 372 -40.75 182.35 76.12
C GLU A 372 -42.07 181.55 75.85
N PHE A 373 -42.23 180.23 75.61
CA PHE A 373 -41.52 179.15 74.87
C PHE A 373 -42.33 177.79 74.88
N LYS A 374 -42.26 177.03 73.77
CA LYS A 374 -42.03 175.55 73.63
C LYS A 374 -43.09 174.50 74.10
N GLY A 375 -42.66 173.21 74.10
CA GLY A 375 -43.46 171.96 74.06
C GLY A 375 -43.66 171.45 72.62
N LEU A 376 -42.86 170.53 72.03
CA LEU A 376 -42.66 169.08 72.30
C LEU A 376 -43.98 168.26 72.23
N ARG A 377 -44.04 167.07 71.59
CA ARG A 377 -42.96 166.10 71.29
C ARG A 377 -43.32 165.14 70.13
N ALA A 378 -42.34 164.32 69.72
CA ALA A 378 -42.45 163.03 69.02
C ALA A 378 -42.89 163.04 67.54
N LEU A 379 -42.72 161.95 66.77
CA LEU A 379 -41.61 161.01 66.49
C LEU A 379 -42.17 159.94 65.53
N ILE A 380 -41.56 159.78 64.36
CA ILE A 380 -41.16 158.48 63.76
C ILE A 380 -42.22 157.37 63.46
N ARG A 381 -42.31 157.03 62.14
CA ARG A 381 -42.50 155.71 61.45
C ARG A 381 -43.88 155.13 61.06
N ARG A 382 -43.84 154.59 59.81
CA ARG A 382 -44.48 153.35 59.25
C ARG A 382 -45.97 153.34 58.81
N LYS A 383 -46.16 153.27 57.48
CA LYS A 383 -46.79 152.18 56.67
C LYS A 383 -46.55 152.50 55.18
N SER A 384 -46.64 151.60 54.19
CA SER A 384 -46.90 150.15 54.05
C SER A 384 -45.96 149.61 52.92
N GLU A 385 -45.67 148.33 52.66
CA GLU A 385 -46.41 147.04 52.70
C GLU A 385 -47.44 146.87 51.55
N SER A 386 -47.02 146.21 50.46
CA SER A 386 -47.77 145.35 49.50
C SER A 386 -46.81 144.94 48.34
N ASP A 387 -46.47 143.66 48.13
CA ASP A 387 -47.16 142.64 47.30
C ASP A 387 -46.97 142.88 45.78
N GLU A 388 -46.55 141.93 44.92
CA GLU A 388 -46.15 140.50 45.08
C GLU A 388 -44.73 140.25 44.51
#